data_AF-A0A841AV82-F1
#
_entry.id   AF-A0A841AV82-F1
#
_cell.length_a   1.000
_cell.length_b   1.000
_cell.length_c   1.000
_cell.angle_alpha   90.00
_cell.angle_beta   90.00
_cell.angle_gamma   90.00
#
_symmetry.space_group_name_H-M   'P 1'
#
loop_
_entity.id
_entity.type
_entity.pdbx_description
1 polymer ?
#
loop_
_entity_poly.entity_id
_entity_poly.type
_entity_poly.pdbx_seq_one_letter_code
_entity_poly.pdbx_strand_id
1 'polypeptide(L)'
;MIDNGAESAHFCGAACRFLRERGIRVSAVSPDPAAVTTDPGFADAAYIEPVAPAFVERIIAGEWDRGHPVDHLLPGRGADGCAAALAERGVLKRYDVAVLEPEALDIPLWTEWSLADRAESRAVVIVGAGGHGVDYEHSCAHAAAGFRKAGFHAIIVDSGVDVLSPELDHRYLERLRPEELLEVCAAEEELAGVVLQLGGPAAWSLAEDLADAGVPLLGGAAELLVPARSGAGHIAVDALTDGDEVYLGGIIEQLGEAEDAPGALQPNAVDGPDFASILDLTGAIARDAGTRGLLTVRYDATGDDLHVVEAAARGSGTVPFVSKATGVPLAEAAALLLAGKSISELRAEGVLPAGDSPPVPGVAVRDAGMGLDRSLGRALAKACEGGLPTGGRVYVSAGCRDRRELLFPVKRLGELGFEILAGADCAAMFDRHAVPCVHVAEEDLAGEIADGKLDLLIATGSGADGLAAEATGIPCALGLRHAEATVHAIEALIRDDFPVFQRP
;
A
#
# COMPACT_ATOMS: atom_id res chain seq x y z
N MET A 1 6.88 14.95 -13.00
CA MET A 1 7.48 13.63 -12.74
C MET A 1 6.38 12.59 -12.76
N ILE A 2 6.55 11.50 -13.49
CA ILE A 2 5.62 10.35 -13.45
C ILE A 2 6.40 9.10 -13.04
N ASP A 3 5.89 8.33 -12.07
CA ASP A 3 6.59 7.23 -11.42
C ASP A 3 5.62 6.05 -11.22
N ASN A 4 5.94 4.88 -11.81
CA ASN A 4 5.12 3.67 -11.72
C ASN A 4 5.41 2.84 -10.47
N GLY A 5 6.33 3.26 -9.59
CA GLY A 5 6.60 2.62 -8.31
C GLY A 5 8.05 2.14 -8.13
N ALA A 6 8.20 1.17 -7.22
CA ALA A 6 9.42 0.52 -6.72
C ALA A 6 10.72 0.69 -7.56
N GLU A 7 10.75 0.21 -8.81
CA GLU A 7 11.98 0.14 -9.62
C GLU A 7 12.58 1.52 -9.97
N SER A 8 11.83 2.61 -9.80
CA SER A 8 12.27 3.96 -10.14
C SER A 8 12.29 4.92 -8.96
N ALA A 9 11.80 4.49 -7.81
CA ALA A 9 11.45 5.39 -6.72
C ALA A 9 12.67 6.12 -6.13
N HIS A 10 13.86 5.48 -6.09
CA HIS A 10 15.12 6.13 -5.65
C HIS A 10 15.52 7.28 -6.57
N PHE A 11 15.54 7.03 -7.87
CA PHE A 11 15.82 8.05 -8.88
C PHE A 11 14.79 9.17 -8.81
N CYS A 12 13.51 8.81 -8.78
CA CYS A 12 12.42 9.77 -8.81
C CYS A 12 12.42 10.67 -7.56
N GLY A 13 12.71 10.11 -6.37
CA GLY A 13 12.91 10.88 -5.14
C GLY A 13 14.10 11.84 -5.23
N ALA A 14 15.27 11.34 -5.66
CA ALA A 14 16.47 12.16 -5.83
C ALA A 14 16.26 13.30 -6.86
N ALA A 15 15.57 13.00 -7.96
CA ALA A 15 15.23 13.97 -8.99
C ALA A 15 14.30 15.08 -8.45
N CYS A 16 13.25 14.71 -7.70
CA CYS A 16 12.34 15.68 -7.09
C CYS A 16 13.11 16.65 -6.18
N ARG A 17 13.98 16.14 -5.31
CA ARG A 17 14.84 16.95 -4.45
C ARG A 17 15.79 17.84 -5.26
N PHE A 18 16.54 17.26 -6.20
CA PHE A 18 17.51 17.97 -7.03
C PHE A 18 16.92 19.17 -7.77
N LEU A 19 15.70 19.00 -8.30
CA LEU A 19 14.96 20.03 -9.00
C LEU A 19 14.46 21.11 -8.03
N ARG A 20 13.89 20.72 -6.89
CA ARG A 20 13.38 21.67 -5.89
C ARG A 20 14.47 22.52 -5.23
N GLU A 21 15.63 21.93 -4.94
CA GLU A 21 16.81 22.67 -4.44
C GLU A 21 17.29 23.75 -5.43
N ARG A 22 16.95 23.62 -6.72
CA ARG A 22 17.22 24.61 -7.77
C ARG A 22 16.07 25.58 -8.00
N GLY A 23 15.02 25.53 -7.17
CA GLY A 23 13.84 26.38 -7.27
C GLY A 23 12.90 25.98 -8.40
N ILE A 24 13.00 24.77 -8.94
CA ILE A 24 12.08 24.25 -9.95
C ILE A 24 10.88 23.64 -9.24
N ARG A 25 9.67 24.05 -9.65
CA ARG A 25 8.43 23.46 -9.15
C ARG A 25 8.28 22.03 -9.67
N VAL A 26 7.97 21.09 -8.79
CA VAL A 26 7.78 19.68 -9.15
C VAL A 26 6.36 19.24 -8.83
N SER A 27 5.67 18.73 -9.86
CA SER A 27 4.43 17.97 -9.71
C SER A 27 4.72 16.49 -9.96
N ALA A 28 4.43 15.64 -8.97
CA ALA A 28 4.71 14.21 -8.99
C ALA A 28 3.43 13.38 -9.06
N VAL A 29 3.43 12.35 -9.91
CA VAL A 29 2.31 11.42 -10.07
C VAL A 29 2.82 10.01 -9.84
N SER A 30 2.23 9.30 -8.90
CA SER A 30 2.51 7.89 -8.68
C SER A 30 1.31 7.18 -8.04
N PRO A 31 0.91 6.00 -8.54
CA PRO A 31 -0.11 5.16 -7.90
C PRO A 31 0.48 4.33 -6.76
N ASP A 32 1.81 4.24 -6.62
CA ASP A 32 2.45 3.40 -5.60
C ASP A 32 2.37 4.11 -4.23
N PRO A 33 1.72 3.51 -3.22
CA PRO A 33 1.64 4.09 -1.88
C PRO A 33 3.00 4.20 -1.18
N ALA A 34 4.00 3.42 -1.57
CA ALA A 34 5.35 3.46 -1.01
C ALA A 34 6.24 4.50 -1.72
N ALA A 35 5.80 5.11 -2.82
CA ALA A 35 6.59 6.10 -3.54
C ALA A 35 6.84 7.36 -2.69
N VAL A 36 8.12 7.66 -2.44
CA VAL A 36 8.54 8.84 -1.68
C VAL A 36 8.22 10.15 -2.41
N THR A 37 8.10 10.12 -3.74
CA THR A 37 7.80 11.31 -4.55
C THR A 37 6.46 11.95 -4.23
N THR A 38 5.52 11.18 -3.68
CA THR A 38 4.21 11.66 -3.24
C THR A 38 4.16 11.95 -1.74
N ASP A 39 5.30 11.90 -1.02
CA ASP A 39 5.39 12.32 0.37
C ASP A 39 5.40 13.84 0.52
N PRO A 40 4.86 14.36 1.63
CA PRO A 40 4.99 15.78 1.96
C PRO A 40 6.46 16.20 1.94
N GLY A 41 6.77 17.28 1.20
CA GLY A 41 8.12 17.81 1.13
C GLY A 41 8.99 17.26 0.00
N PHE A 42 8.52 16.29 -0.80
CA PHE A 42 9.24 15.83 -2.00
C PHE A 42 8.82 16.57 -3.27
N ALA A 43 7.52 16.86 -3.41
CA ALA A 43 6.96 17.60 -4.54
C ALA A 43 6.13 18.80 -4.05
N ASP A 44 5.95 19.80 -4.92
CA ASP A 44 5.08 20.96 -4.64
C ASP A 44 3.60 20.64 -4.95
N ALA A 45 3.35 19.60 -5.74
CA ALA A 45 2.05 18.94 -5.88
C ALA A 45 2.25 17.43 -6.05
N ALA A 46 1.46 16.64 -5.31
CA ALA A 46 1.49 15.18 -5.39
C ALA A 46 0.12 14.64 -5.79
N TYR A 47 0.11 13.72 -6.76
CA TYR A 47 -1.08 13.05 -7.27
C TYR A 47 -0.93 11.54 -7.10
N ILE A 48 -1.87 10.95 -6.37
CA ILE A 48 -2.00 9.50 -6.24
C ILE A 48 -3.01 9.06 -7.28
N GLU A 49 -2.52 8.90 -8.51
CA GLU A 49 -3.34 8.59 -9.68
C GLU A 49 -2.58 7.62 -10.60
N PRO A 50 -3.30 6.83 -11.41
CA PRO A 50 -2.67 5.95 -12.39
C PRO A 50 -1.74 6.72 -13.33
N VAL A 51 -0.57 6.15 -13.65
CA VAL A 51 0.30 6.67 -14.71
C VAL A 51 -0.19 6.16 -16.07
N ALA A 52 -1.42 6.54 -16.40
CA ALA A 52 -2.05 6.29 -17.69
C ALA A 52 -2.23 7.61 -18.46
N PRO A 53 -2.14 7.60 -19.81
CA PRO A 53 -2.18 8.83 -20.61
C PRO A 53 -3.42 9.70 -20.32
N ALA A 54 -4.58 9.09 -20.09
CA ALA A 54 -5.81 9.80 -19.78
C ALA A 54 -5.75 10.57 -18.45
N PHE A 55 -5.13 9.99 -17.42
CA PHE A 55 -4.99 10.63 -16.11
C PHE A 55 -3.88 11.69 -16.14
N VAL A 56 -2.73 11.37 -16.74
CA VAL A 56 -1.61 12.33 -16.85
C VAL A 56 -2.01 13.55 -17.69
N GLU A 57 -2.78 13.38 -18.77
CA GLU A 57 -3.34 14.50 -19.54
C GLU A 57 -4.24 15.39 -18.69
N ARG A 58 -5.13 14.80 -17.87
CA ARG A 58 -5.99 15.56 -16.95
C ARG A 58 -5.18 16.32 -15.89
N ILE A 59 -4.08 15.75 -15.41
CA ILE A 59 -3.17 16.40 -14.46
C ILE A 59 -2.46 17.59 -15.12
N ILE A 60 -1.91 17.42 -16.33
CA ILE A 60 -1.27 18.51 -17.09
C ILE A 60 -2.26 19.65 -17.32
N ALA A 61 -3.47 19.33 -17.80
CA ALA A 61 -4.54 20.31 -17.99
C ALA A 61 -4.91 21.02 -16.68
N GLY A 62 -5.04 20.26 -15.59
CA GLY A 62 -5.39 20.79 -14.29
C GLY A 62 -4.32 21.70 -13.68
N GLU A 63 -3.03 21.38 -13.85
CA GLU A 63 -1.93 22.25 -13.41
C GLU A 63 -1.89 23.53 -14.26
N TRP A 64 -2.11 23.42 -15.57
CA TRP A 64 -2.25 24.58 -16.46
C TRP A 64 -3.36 25.53 -16.01
N ASP A 65 -4.56 25.00 -15.74
CA ASP A 65 -5.72 25.79 -15.30
C ASP A 65 -5.49 26.49 -13.94
N ARG A 66 -4.65 25.91 -13.07
CA ARG A 66 -4.23 26.51 -11.79
C ARG A 66 -3.14 27.58 -11.94
N GLY A 67 -2.65 27.82 -13.14
CA GLY A 67 -1.57 28.79 -13.40
C GLY A 67 -0.17 28.21 -13.19
N HIS A 68 -0.04 26.88 -13.26
CA HIS A 68 1.22 26.15 -13.15
C HIS A 68 1.44 25.30 -14.42
N PRO A 69 1.65 25.93 -15.60
CA PRO A 69 1.88 25.17 -16.82
C PRO A 69 3.10 24.24 -16.67
N VAL A 70 2.96 23.01 -17.16
CA VAL A 70 4.02 22.01 -17.10
C VAL A 70 4.94 22.19 -18.29
N ASP A 71 6.16 22.68 -18.08
CA ASP A 71 7.13 22.85 -19.17
C ASP A 71 7.76 21.51 -19.61
N HIS A 72 7.97 20.61 -18.66
CA HIS A 72 8.70 19.36 -18.87
C HIS A 72 8.04 18.15 -18.18
N LEU A 73 7.99 17.03 -18.89
CA LEU A 73 7.63 15.72 -18.37
C LEU A 73 8.90 14.88 -18.19
N LEU A 74 9.18 14.46 -16.97
CA LEU A 74 10.25 13.53 -16.64
C LEU A 74 9.63 12.17 -16.28
N PRO A 75 9.78 11.14 -17.14
CA PRO A 75 9.35 9.78 -16.83
C PRO A 75 10.39 9.08 -15.96
N GLY A 76 9.94 8.47 -14.87
CA GLY A 76 10.71 7.44 -14.17
C GLY A 76 10.78 6.16 -14.99
N ARG A 77 11.68 5.25 -14.59
CA ARG A 77 11.79 3.91 -15.19
C ARG A 77 10.42 3.22 -15.20
N GLY A 78 10.01 2.72 -16.37
CA GLY A 78 8.72 2.04 -16.55
C GLY A 78 7.56 2.97 -16.95
N ALA A 79 7.71 4.29 -16.83
CA ALA A 79 6.70 5.27 -17.23
C ALA A 79 6.87 5.76 -18.70
N ASP A 80 7.90 5.30 -19.41
CA ASP A 80 8.23 5.70 -20.79
C ASP A 80 7.07 5.42 -21.76
N GLY A 81 6.38 4.30 -21.58
CA GLY A 81 5.21 3.94 -22.39
C GLY A 81 4.08 4.96 -22.28
N CYS A 82 3.86 5.52 -21.08
CA CYS A 82 2.87 6.58 -20.87
C CYS A 82 3.31 7.87 -21.57
N ALA A 83 4.58 8.27 -21.45
CA ALA A 83 5.12 9.45 -22.12
C ALA A 83 5.01 9.33 -23.66
N ALA A 84 5.36 8.16 -24.22
CA ALA A 84 5.21 7.89 -25.65
C ALA A 84 3.74 7.96 -26.11
N ALA A 85 2.82 7.36 -25.37
CA ALA A 85 1.40 7.40 -25.69
C ALA A 85 0.80 8.82 -25.60
N LEU A 86 1.26 9.66 -24.67
CA LEU A 86 0.90 11.09 -24.60
C LEU A 86 1.38 11.84 -25.85
N ALA A 87 2.58 11.53 -26.35
CA ALA A 87 3.12 12.12 -27.56
C ALA A 87 2.30 11.73 -28.80
N GLU A 88 1.99 10.43 -28.96
CA GLU A 88 1.17 9.91 -30.06
C GLU A 88 -0.23 10.51 -30.10
N ARG A 89 -0.84 10.74 -28.93
CA ARG A 89 -2.14 11.41 -28.78
C ARG A 89 -2.08 12.92 -29.03
N GLY A 90 -0.87 13.48 -29.24
CA GLY A 90 -0.65 14.91 -29.47
C GLY A 90 -0.84 15.78 -28.22
N VAL A 91 -0.88 15.19 -27.03
CA VAL A 91 -1.09 15.91 -25.76
C VAL A 91 0.10 16.81 -25.47
N LEU A 92 1.33 16.27 -25.55
CA LEU A 92 2.55 17.03 -25.29
C LEU A 92 2.67 18.26 -26.20
N LYS A 93 2.30 18.12 -27.49
CA LYS A 93 2.27 19.24 -28.43
C LYS A 93 1.18 20.26 -28.12
N ARG A 94 0.02 19.82 -27.62
CA ARG A 94 -1.12 20.70 -27.29
C ARG A 94 -0.80 21.62 -26.12
N TYR A 95 -0.08 21.11 -25.14
CA TYR A 95 0.30 21.84 -23.92
C TYR A 95 1.76 22.33 -23.92
N ASP A 96 2.46 22.23 -25.05
CA ASP A 96 3.87 22.65 -25.22
C ASP A 96 4.83 22.04 -24.18
N VAL A 97 4.65 20.75 -23.88
CA VAL A 97 5.44 20.00 -22.88
C VAL A 97 6.58 19.26 -23.56
N ALA A 98 7.81 19.50 -23.12
CA ALA A 98 8.98 18.73 -23.55
C ALA A 98 9.17 17.48 -22.67
N VAL A 99 9.69 16.38 -23.22
CA VAL A 99 10.11 15.22 -22.42
C VAL A 99 11.57 15.39 -22.04
N LEU A 100 11.88 15.21 -20.76
CA LEU A 100 13.25 15.16 -20.25
C LEU A 100 13.69 13.71 -20.14
N GLU A 101 14.83 13.39 -20.74
CA GLU A 101 15.51 12.12 -20.51
C GLU A 101 16.15 12.14 -19.11
N PRO A 102 15.98 11.10 -18.28
CA PRO A 102 16.62 10.97 -16.98
C PRO A 102 18.13 11.27 -17.00
N GLU A 103 18.85 10.81 -18.02
CA GLU A 103 20.29 10.95 -18.17
C GLU A 103 20.73 12.39 -18.49
N ALA A 104 19.81 13.26 -18.93
CA ALA A 104 20.10 14.66 -19.18
C ALA A 104 20.27 15.46 -17.88
N LEU A 105 19.70 14.95 -16.78
CA LEU A 105 19.84 15.51 -15.45
C LEU A 105 20.99 14.74 -14.77
N ASP A 106 22.17 15.36 -14.69
CA ASP A 106 23.34 14.82 -13.97
C ASP A 106 23.06 14.80 -12.45
N ILE A 107 22.07 13.99 -12.05
CA ILE A 107 21.53 13.91 -10.70
C ILE A 107 22.50 13.05 -9.89
N PRO A 108 23.07 13.60 -8.81
CA PRO A 108 23.83 12.79 -7.88
C PRO A 108 22.87 11.82 -7.19
N LEU A 109 22.93 10.55 -7.58
CA LEU A 109 22.12 9.48 -6.97
C LEU A 109 22.63 9.08 -5.58
N TRP A 110 23.84 9.51 -5.24
CA TRP A 110 24.51 9.24 -3.98
C TRP A 110 25.30 10.46 -3.56
N THR A 111 25.18 10.86 -2.30
CA THR A 111 26.16 11.71 -1.64
C THR A 111 27.14 10.82 -0.90
N GLU A 112 28.42 10.84 -1.29
CA GLU A 112 29.50 10.28 -0.45
C GLU A 112 29.54 11.05 0.86
N TRP A 113 29.49 10.33 1.98
CA TRP A 113 29.59 10.92 3.31
C TRP A 113 30.86 10.49 4.04
N SER A 114 31.36 11.39 4.86
CA SER A 114 32.59 11.25 5.64
C SER A 114 32.24 10.74 7.03
N LEU A 115 32.98 9.73 7.52
CA LEU A 115 32.92 9.22 8.91
C LEU A 115 33.16 10.30 10.00
N ALA A 116 33.49 11.53 9.62
CA ALA A 116 33.82 12.63 10.52
C ALA A 116 32.60 13.29 11.20
N ASP A 117 31.38 13.01 10.74
CA ASP A 117 30.15 13.67 11.21
C ASP A 117 29.33 12.81 12.19
N ARG A 118 29.98 11.88 12.90
CA ARG A 118 29.39 11.17 14.05
C ARG A 118 29.01 12.20 15.13
N ALA A 119 27.74 12.56 15.20
CA ALA A 119 27.21 13.30 16.34
C ALA A 119 27.34 12.46 17.62
N GLU A 120 27.54 13.11 18.77
CA GLU A 120 27.60 12.51 20.13
C GLU A 120 26.22 11.93 20.59
N SER A 121 25.42 11.40 19.66
CA SER A 121 24.05 10.94 19.88
C SER A 121 23.98 9.42 19.92
N ARG A 122 23.14 8.88 20.82
CA ARG A 122 22.88 7.44 20.94
C ARG A 122 22.37 6.86 19.62
N ALA A 123 22.88 5.68 19.25
CA ALA A 123 22.54 5.01 18.01
C ALA A 123 21.26 4.19 18.12
N VAL A 124 20.40 4.24 17.10
CA VAL A 124 19.29 3.30 16.93
C VAL A 124 19.50 2.55 15.62
N VAL A 125 19.53 1.23 15.69
CA VAL A 125 19.65 0.37 14.50
C VAL A 125 18.26 -0.04 14.06
N ILE A 126 17.93 0.20 12.80
CA ILE A 126 16.68 -0.19 12.15
C ILE A 126 17.02 -1.30 11.18
N VAL A 127 16.46 -2.48 11.40
CA VAL A 127 16.67 -3.61 10.50
C VAL A 127 15.67 -3.50 9.35
N GLY A 128 16.20 -3.48 8.13
CA GLY A 128 15.46 -3.29 6.90
C GLY A 128 14.74 -4.55 6.41
N ALA A 129 14.20 -4.46 5.19
CA ALA A 129 13.31 -5.49 4.63
C ALA A 129 14.04 -6.65 3.97
N GLY A 130 15.36 -6.52 3.75
CA GLY A 130 16.16 -7.55 3.09
C GLY A 130 15.88 -7.66 1.59
N GLY A 131 15.27 -6.64 0.98
CA GLY A 131 14.73 -6.67 -0.38
C GLY A 131 13.33 -7.29 -0.49
N HIS A 132 12.65 -7.54 0.63
CA HIS A 132 11.29 -8.09 0.64
C HIS A 132 10.24 -6.99 0.86
N GLY A 133 9.92 -6.27 -0.22
CA GLY A 133 8.76 -5.37 -0.29
C GLY A 133 9.08 -3.91 0.01
N VAL A 134 8.80 -3.05 -0.98
CA VAL A 134 9.05 -1.60 -0.91
C VAL A 134 8.26 -0.90 0.19
N ASP A 135 7.14 -1.48 0.64
CA ASP A 135 6.35 -0.92 1.73
C ASP A 135 7.11 -0.88 3.06
N TYR A 136 7.88 -1.92 3.35
CA TYR A 136 8.71 -2.02 4.55
C TYR A 136 9.94 -1.14 4.43
N GLU A 137 10.55 -1.04 3.24
CA GLU A 137 11.66 -0.11 3.00
C GLU A 137 11.24 1.36 3.20
N HIS A 138 10.06 1.74 2.68
CA HIS A 138 9.45 3.04 2.94
C HIS A 138 9.24 3.28 4.44
N SER A 139 8.70 2.28 5.14
CA SER A 139 8.47 2.36 6.58
C SER A 139 9.78 2.55 7.37
N CYS A 140 10.84 1.83 7.02
CA CYS A 140 12.17 1.98 7.62
C CYS A 140 12.78 3.37 7.37
N ALA A 141 12.62 3.93 6.17
CA ALA A 141 13.10 5.27 5.85
C ALA A 141 12.40 6.36 6.68
N HIS A 142 11.06 6.29 6.77
CA HIS A 142 10.27 7.22 7.60
C HIS A 142 10.55 7.05 9.10
N ALA A 143 10.82 5.82 9.54
CA ALA A 143 11.23 5.56 10.91
C ALA A 143 12.58 6.22 11.24
N ALA A 144 13.56 6.12 10.33
CA ALA A 144 14.85 6.77 10.49
C ALA A 144 14.70 8.29 10.62
N ALA A 145 13.84 8.90 9.81
CA ALA A 145 13.50 10.33 9.93
C ALA A 145 12.87 10.65 11.30
N GLY A 146 11.97 9.80 11.81
CA GLY A 146 11.37 9.95 13.14
C GLY A 146 12.38 9.88 14.29
N PHE A 147 13.29 8.90 14.27
CA PHE A 147 14.35 8.79 15.27
C PHE A 147 15.31 9.98 15.24
N ARG A 148 15.63 10.52 14.06
CA ARG A 148 16.44 11.75 13.94
C ARG A 148 15.73 12.96 14.54
N LYS A 149 14.42 13.11 14.28
CA LYS A 149 13.61 14.17 14.92
C LYS A 149 13.59 14.05 16.44
N ALA A 150 13.73 12.83 16.97
CA ALA A 150 13.89 12.56 18.41
C ALA A 150 15.35 12.71 18.91
N GLY A 151 16.31 13.03 18.05
CA GLY A 151 17.71 13.28 18.42
C GLY A 151 18.62 12.04 18.45
N PHE A 152 18.21 10.93 17.83
CA PHE A 152 19.03 9.72 17.71
C PHE A 152 19.84 9.68 16.42
N HIS A 153 20.97 8.98 16.46
CA HIS A 153 21.69 8.58 15.26
C HIS A 153 21.02 7.32 14.68
N ALA A 154 20.19 7.50 13.65
CA ALA A 154 19.44 6.40 13.02
C ALA A 154 20.28 5.70 11.95
N ILE A 155 20.53 4.40 12.15
CA ILE A 155 21.31 3.53 11.27
C ILE A 155 20.38 2.49 10.65
N ILE A 156 20.40 2.33 9.33
CA ILE A 156 19.66 1.23 8.68
C ILE A 156 20.63 0.10 8.33
N VAL A 157 20.25 -1.15 8.64
CA VAL A 157 20.96 -2.35 8.17
C VAL A 157 20.04 -3.13 7.24
N ASP A 158 20.45 -3.32 5.99
CA ASP A 158 19.62 -3.98 4.99
C ASP A 158 20.49 -4.68 3.93
N SER A 159 19.97 -5.73 3.30
CA SER A 159 20.60 -6.41 2.16
C SER A 159 20.05 -5.97 0.79
N GLY A 160 18.89 -5.29 0.74
CA GLY A 160 18.29 -4.81 -0.50
C GLY A 160 19.06 -3.62 -1.09
N VAL A 161 19.34 -3.61 -2.40
CA VAL A 161 20.03 -2.47 -3.03
C VAL A 161 19.08 -1.33 -3.41
N ASP A 162 17.77 -1.59 -3.40
CA ASP A 162 16.73 -0.70 -3.95
C ASP A 162 16.14 0.30 -2.93
N VAL A 163 16.73 0.39 -1.73
CA VAL A 163 16.17 1.22 -0.64
C VAL A 163 16.20 2.71 -0.98
N LEU A 164 14.98 3.15 -1.29
CA LEU A 164 14.32 4.43 -1.07
C LEU A 164 14.73 5.18 0.20
N SER A 165 15.83 5.92 0.15
CA SER A 165 15.80 7.34 0.53
C SER A 165 17.20 7.96 0.40
N PRO A 166 17.38 9.03 -0.40
CA PRO A 166 18.61 9.82 -0.41
C PRO A 166 18.86 10.58 0.92
N GLU A 167 18.07 10.36 1.97
CA GLU A 167 18.17 11.03 3.28
C GLU A 167 18.74 10.12 4.38
N LEU A 168 19.35 8.98 4.05
CA LEU A 168 19.95 8.09 5.06
C LEU A 168 21.38 8.51 5.41
N ASP A 169 21.59 8.98 6.64
CA ASP A 169 22.90 9.41 7.17
C ASP A 169 23.91 8.26 7.26
N HIS A 170 23.46 7.05 7.63
CA HIS A 170 24.33 5.91 7.83
C HIS A 170 23.60 4.60 7.55
N ARG A 171 24.23 3.74 6.76
CA ARG A 171 23.65 2.47 6.31
C ARG A 171 24.71 1.37 6.20
N TYR A 172 24.36 0.19 6.67
CA TYR A 172 25.10 -1.04 6.43
C TYR A 172 24.40 -1.85 5.34
N LEU A 173 25.14 -2.21 4.29
CA LEU A 173 24.71 -3.14 3.27
C LEU A 173 25.20 -4.54 3.64
N GLU A 174 24.45 -5.19 4.52
CA GLU A 174 24.83 -6.48 5.11
C GLU A 174 23.72 -7.50 4.93
N ARG A 175 24.09 -8.78 5.02
CA ARG A 175 23.08 -9.84 5.02
C ARG A 175 22.29 -9.76 6.33
N LEU A 176 20.98 -9.89 6.24
CA LEU A 176 20.11 -9.95 7.41
C LEU A 176 20.24 -11.32 8.09
N ARG A 177 21.31 -11.51 8.86
CA ARG A 177 21.50 -12.65 9.77
C ARG A 177 21.94 -12.18 11.15
N PRO A 178 21.73 -13.01 12.17
CA PRO A 178 22.06 -12.64 13.54
C PRO A 178 23.54 -12.24 13.70
N GLU A 179 24.47 -12.98 13.09
CA GLU A 179 25.90 -12.74 13.26
C GLU A 179 26.31 -11.36 12.75
N GLU A 180 25.91 -11.00 11.52
CA GLU A 180 26.20 -9.69 10.94
C GLU A 180 25.55 -8.55 11.75
N LEU A 181 24.30 -8.72 12.22
CA LEU A 181 23.65 -7.68 13.04
C LEU A 181 24.30 -7.50 14.41
N LEU A 182 24.79 -8.58 15.02
CA LEU A 182 25.52 -8.50 16.28
C LEU A 182 26.85 -7.77 16.12
N GLU A 183 27.54 -7.96 15.00
CA GLU A 183 28.76 -7.19 14.69
C GLU A 183 28.47 -5.70 14.53
N VAL A 184 27.39 -5.34 13.81
CA VAL A 184 26.96 -3.93 13.70
C VAL A 184 26.59 -3.35 15.07
N CYS A 185 25.80 -4.07 15.86
CA CYS A 185 25.41 -3.61 17.20
C CYS A 185 26.62 -3.45 18.13
N ALA A 186 27.62 -4.34 18.05
CA ALA A 186 28.83 -4.26 18.84
C ALA A 186 29.79 -3.14 18.39
N ALA A 187 29.68 -2.67 17.16
CA ALA A 187 30.48 -1.56 16.63
C ALA A 187 30.00 -0.18 17.14
N GLU A 188 28.78 -0.10 17.67
CA GLU A 188 28.16 1.15 18.13
C GLU A 188 28.30 1.31 19.66
N GLU A 189 29.13 2.27 20.09
CA GLU A 189 29.49 2.46 21.51
C GLU A 189 28.30 2.87 22.40
N GLU A 190 27.33 3.62 21.87
CA GLU A 190 26.12 4.07 22.59
C GLU A 190 24.82 3.58 21.93
N LEU A 191 24.67 2.26 21.76
CA LEU A 191 23.44 1.68 21.22
C LEU A 191 22.24 1.92 22.17
N ALA A 192 21.26 2.68 21.70
CA ALA A 192 19.97 2.86 22.37
C ALA A 192 19.05 1.66 22.20
N GLY A 193 19.07 1.03 21.03
CA GLY A 193 18.28 -0.16 20.75
C GLY A 193 18.21 -0.51 19.27
N VAL A 194 17.59 -1.66 19.01
CA VAL A 194 17.33 -2.20 17.68
C VAL A 194 15.83 -2.26 17.41
N VAL A 195 15.42 -1.85 16.21
CA VAL A 195 14.03 -1.79 15.76
C VAL A 195 13.82 -2.84 14.67
N LEU A 196 12.90 -3.77 14.92
CA LEU A 196 12.52 -4.83 13.97
C LEU A 196 11.11 -4.65 13.42
N GLN A 197 10.26 -3.85 14.09
CA GLN A 197 8.83 -3.71 13.79
C GLN A 197 8.54 -3.22 12.36
N LEU A 198 9.51 -2.60 11.69
CA LEU A 198 9.31 -1.86 10.44
C LEU A 198 9.91 -2.57 9.22
N GLY A 199 10.82 -3.53 9.42
CA GLY A 199 11.51 -4.28 8.36
C GLY A 199 10.78 -5.55 7.91
N GLY A 200 9.49 -5.70 8.25
CA GLY A 200 8.68 -6.83 7.83
C GLY A 200 9.14 -8.20 8.34
N PRO A 201 8.71 -9.30 7.69
CA PRO A 201 8.98 -10.65 8.16
C PRO A 201 10.47 -11.01 8.24
N ALA A 202 11.30 -10.47 7.33
CA ALA A 202 12.74 -10.73 7.32
C ALA A 202 13.41 -10.20 8.59
N ALA A 203 13.20 -8.92 8.93
CA ALA A 203 13.67 -8.34 10.18
C ALA A 203 13.08 -9.06 11.41
N TRP A 204 11.79 -9.37 11.38
CA TRP A 204 11.09 -10.01 12.49
C TRP A 204 11.63 -11.40 12.82
N SER A 205 12.09 -12.14 11.81
CA SER A 205 12.66 -13.49 11.98
C SER A 205 13.92 -13.52 12.85
N LEU A 206 14.61 -12.38 13.01
CA LEU A 206 15.86 -12.24 13.78
C LEU A 206 15.62 -11.90 15.25
N ALA A 207 14.37 -11.70 15.65
CA ALA A 207 14.05 -11.10 16.93
C ALA A 207 14.43 -11.98 18.13
N GLU A 208 14.19 -13.30 18.05
CA GLU A 208 14.59 -14.25 19.09
C GLU A 208 16.11 -14.31 19.25
N ASP A 209 16.85 -14.46 18.14
CA ASP A 209 18.31 -14.55 18.16
C ASP A 209 18.97 -13.29 18.75
N LEU A 210 18.47 -12.11 18.39
CA LEU A 210 18.98 -10.84 18.92
C LEU A 210 18.63 -10.66 20.40
N ALA A 211 17.42 -11.04 20.82
CA ALA A 211 17.01 -10.99 22.21
C ALA A 211 17.84 -11.94 23.09
N ASP A 212 18.08 -13.17 22.63
CA ASP A 212 18.91 -14.17 23.31
C ASP A 212 20.38 -13.73 23.43
N ALA A 213 20.86 -12.97 22.45
CA ALA A 213 22.19 -12.33 22.49
C ALA A 213 22.25 -11.10 23.41
N GLY A 214 21.13 -10.68 24.01
CA GLY A 214 21.05 -9.55 24.94
C GLY A 214 21.01 -8.18 24.25
N VAL A 215 20.66 -8.13 22.96
CA VAL A 215 20.49 -6.87 22.22
C VAL A 215 19.22 -6.16 22.70
N PRO A 216 19.28 -4.86 23.02
CA PRO A 216 18.09 -4.11 23.44
C PRO A 216 17.13 -3.89 22.28
N LEU A 217 16.04 -4.67 22.22
CA LEU A 217 14.98 -4.48 21.23
C LEU A 217 14.00 -3.38 21.68
N LEU A 218 13.71 -2.42 20.80
CA LEU A 218 12.74 -1.35 21.04
C LEU A 218 11.33 -1.80 20.60
N GLY A 219 10.33 -1.51 21.43
CA GLY A 219 8.90 -1.75 21.12
C GLY A 219 8.26 -2.95 21.81
N GLY A 220 9.05 -3.74 22.53
CA GLY A 220 8.59 -4.93 23.26
C GLY A 220 9.34 -6.20 22.83
N ALA A 221 9.12 -7.29 23.56
CA ALA A 221 9.68 -8.59 23.21
C ALA A 221 9.06 -9.13 21.90
N ALA A 222 9.82 -9.99 21.24
CA ALA A 222 9.57 -10.61 19.94
C ALA A 222 8.36 -11.57 19.92
N GLU A 223 7.17 -11.12 20.30
CA GLU A 223 6.02 -12.01 20.43
C GLU A 223 4.94 -11.69 19.40
N LEU A 224 4.54 -12.73 18.67
CA LEU A 224 3.25 -12.76 18.03
C LEU A 224 2.21 -12.85 19.15
N LEU A 225 1.42 -11.80 19.33
CA LEU A 225 0.55 -11.62 20.50
C LEU A 225 -0.63 -12.59 20.46
N VAL A 226 -1.14 -12.86 19.25
CA VAL A 226 -2.21 -13.83 19.00
C VAL A 226 -1.89 -14.64 17.74
N PRO A 227 -1.71 -15.97 17.83
CA PRO A 227 -1.48 -16.87 16.68
C PRO A 227 -2.58 -16.80 15.64
N ALA A 228 -2.18 -16.79 14.36
CA ALA A 228 -3.08 -16.85 13.22
C ALA A 228 -4.05 -18.05 13.33
N ARG A 229 -5.36 -17.77 13.31
CA ARG A 229 -6.43 -18.79 13.28
C ARG A 229 -6.95 -19.00 11.86
N SER A 230 -7.51 -20.18 11.59
CA SER A 230 -8.25 -20.41 10.35
C SER A 230 -9.55 -19.60 10.37
N GLY A 231 -9.66 -18.66 9.45
CA GLY A 231 -10.80 -17.75 9.28
C GLY A 231 -10.44 -16.66 8.26
N ALA A 232 -11.44 -16.11 7.58
CA ALA A 232 -11.22 -15.00 6.67
C ALA A 232 -11.11 -13.72 7.50
N GLY A 233 -9.89 -13.19 7.60
CA GLY A 233 -9.64 -11.91 8.28
C GLY A 233 -10.14 -10.77 7.39
N HIS A 234 -11.41 -10.41 7.53
CA HIS A 234 -12.07 -9.39 6.71
C HIS A 234 -11.70 -7.96 7.10
N ILE A 235 -11.15 -7.75 8.30
CA ILE A 235 -10.73 -6.43 8.77
C ILE A 235 -9.27 -6.50 9.20
N ALA A 236 -8.43 -5.61 8.64
CA ALA A 236 -7.07 -5.39 9.08
C ALA A 236 -6.96 -4.00 9.71
N VAL A 237 -6.25 -3.88 10.82
CA VAL A 237 -6.07 -2.64 11.56
C VAL A 237 -4.59 -2.36 11.75
N ASP A 238 -4.14 -1.21 11.25
CA ASP A 238 -2.84 -0.65 11.57
C ASP A 238 -3.01 0.36 12.71
N ALA A 239 -2.38 0.12 13.85
CA ALA A 239 -2.50 0.93 15.06
C ALA A 239 -1.14 1.36 15.61
N LEU A 240 -1.15 2.47 16.34
CA LEU A 240 -0.04 2.99 17.12
C LEU A 240 -0.34 2.87 18.61
N THR A 241 0.67 2.56 19.41
CA THR A 241 0.53 2.42 20.87
C THR A 241 1.75 2.99 21.59
N ASP A 242 1.53 3.72 22.68
CA ASP A 242 2.58 4.08 23.65
C ASP A 242 2.63 3.13 24.86
N GLY A 243 1.83 2.06 24.84
CA GLY A 243 1.69 1.08 25.91
C GLY A 243 0.47 1.32 26.81
N ASP A 244 -0.04 2.56 26.85
CA ASP A 244 -1.21 2.94 27.63
C ASP A 244 -2.40 3.29 26.72
N GLU A 245 -2.17 4.13 25.73
CA GLU A 245 -3.14 4.58 24.75
C GLU A 245 -2.90 3.90 23.39
N VAL A 246 -3.98 3.73 22.63
CA VAL A 246 -3.96 3.26 21.25
C VAL A 246 -4.58 4.29 20.33
N TYR A 247 -3.97 4.46 19.16
CA TYR A 247 -4.47 5.26 18.05
C TYR A 247 -4.62 4.37 16.82
N LEU A 248 -5.83 4.24 16.28
CA LEU A 248 -6.11 3.44 15.07
C LEU A 248 -5.72 4.24 13.83
N GLY A 249 -4.55 3.92 13.27
CA GLY A 249 -4.04 4.54 12.05
C GLY A 249 -4.96 4.33 10.85
N GLY A 250 -5.48 3.12 10.67
CA GLY A 250 -6.47 2.81 9.64
C GLY A 250 -7.16 1.46 9.85
N ILE A 251 -8.43 1.40 9.46
CA ILE A 251 -9.25 0.18 9.47
C ILE A 251 -9.55 -0.20 8.02
N ILE A 252 -8.95 -1.29 7.56
CA ILE A 252 -8.98 -1.74 6.18
C ILE A 252 -9.94 -2.92 6.07
N GLU A 253 -10.99 -2.75 5.27
CA GLU A 253 -11.85 -3.86 4.86
C GLU A 253 -11.15 -4.63 3.74
N GLN A 254 -10.83 -5.90 4.00
CA GLN A 254 -10.24 -6.80 3.01
C GLN A 254 -11.31 -7.26 2.02
N LEU A 255 -11.07 -7.05 0.73
CA LEU A 255 -12.00 -7.42 -0.33
C LEU A 255 -11.89 -8.91 -0.70
N GLY A 256 -10.78 -9.56 -0.31
CA GLY A 256 -10.52 -11.00 -0.42
C GLY A 256 -10.09 -11.63 0.90
N GLU A 257 -9.78 -12.93 0.88
CA GLU A 257 -9.45 -13.70 2.10
C GLU A 257 -7.94 -13.71 2.42
N ALA A 258 -7.09 -13.49 1.43
CA ALA A 258 -5.63 -13.48 1.56
C ALA A 258 -5.11 -12.25 2.36
N GLU A 259 -3.88 -12.32 2.85
CA GLU A 259 -3.26 -11.21 3.60
C GLU A 259 -2.94 -10.00 2.71
N ASP A 260 -2.53 -10.28 1.49
CA ASP A 260 -2.18 -9.33 0.43
C ASP A 260 -3.35 -9.01 -0.51
N ALA A 261 -4.56 -9.44 -0.15
CA ALA A 261 -5.76 -9.15 -0.94
C ALA A 261 -5.99 -7.63 -1.04
N PRO A 262 -6.70 -7.17 -2.09
CA PRO A 262 -7.09 -5.77 -2.19
C PRO A 262 -7.87 -5.32 -0.95
N GLY A 263 -7.56 -4.14 -0.45
CA GLY A 263 -8.12 -3.61 0.79
C GLY A 263 -8.68 -2.21 0.62
N ALA A 264 -9.83 -1.94 1.22
CA ALA A 264 -10.47 -0.63 1.19
C ALA A 264 -10.41 0.03 2.58
N LEU A 265 -9.76 1.19 2.66
CA LEU A 265 -9.87 2.09 3.81
C LEU A 265 -11.05 3.03 3.57
N GLN A 266 -12.08 2.92 4.40
CA GLN A 266 -13.33 3.67 4.24
C GLN A 266 -13.54 4.69 5.37
N PRO A 267 -14.21 5.82 5.13
CA PRO A 267 -14.38 6.88 6.12
C PRO A 267 -15.12 6.49 7.40
N ASN A 268 -15.88 5.41 7.39
CA ASN A 268 -16.53 4.73 8.51
C ASN A 268 -16.92 3.35 7.98
N ALA A 269 -16.62 2.27 8.71
CA ALA A 269 -16.96 0.92 8.27
C ALA A 269 -18.45 0.81 7.85
N VAL A 270 -18.67 0.29 6.64
CA VAL A 270 -19.96 -0.16 6.12
C VAL A 270 -20.42 -1.35 6.97
N ASP A 271 -21.69 -1.37 7.38
CA ASP A 271 -22.42 -2.50 8.00
C ASP A 271 -21.51 -3.57 8.64
N GLY A 272 -20.99 -3.28 9.83
CA GLY A 272 -19.96 -4.10 10.51
C GLY A 272 -19.78 -3.74 11.99
N PRO A 273 -18.75 -4.32 12.66
CA PRO A 273 -18.48 -4.11 14.08
C PRO A 273 -18.28 -2.62 14.39
N ASP A 274 -18.85 -2.16 15.51
CA ASP A 274 -18.70 -0.78 15.97
C ASP A 274 -17.22 -0.43 16.17
N PHE A 275 -16.81 0.74 15.68
CA PHE A 275 -15.46 1.30 15.83
C PHE A 275 -14.97 1.20 17.28
N ALA A 276 -15.86 1.45 18.24
CA ALA A 276 -15.56 1.35 19.67
C ALA A 276 -15.08 -0.06 20.06
N SER A 277 -15.69 -1.11 19.50
CA SER A 277 -15.30 -2.50 19.78
C SER A 277 -13.91 -2.82 19.23
N ILE A 278 -13.57 -2.33 18.04
CA ILE A 278 -12.24 -2.49 17.45
C ILE A 278 -11.20 -1.76 18.30
N LEU A 279 -11.47 -0.51 18.67
CA LEU A 279 -10.59 0.30 19.51
C LEU A 279 -10.35 -0.35 20.88
N ASP A 280 -11.42 -0.76 21.56
CA ASP A 280 -11.34 -1.37 22.89
C ASP A 280 -10.55 -2.68 22.85
N LEU A 281 -10.81 -3.54 21.86
CA LEU A 281 -10.13 -4.82 21.71
C LEU A 281 -8.66 -4.65 21.31
N THR A 282 -8.36 -3.75 20.37
CA THR A 282 -6.98 -3.39 20.00
C THR A 282 -6.23 -2.84 21.22
N GLY A 283 -6.87 -1.94 21.97
CA GLY A 283 -6.32 -1.35 23.19
C GLY A 283 -6.11 -2.36 24.32
N ALA A 284 -6.95 -3.38 24.44
CA ALA A 284 -6.74 -4.46 25.39
C ALA A 284 -5.51 -5.32 25.01
N ILE A 285 -5.36 -5.65 23.72
CA ILE A 285 -4.20 -6.40 23.20
C ILE A 285 -2.91 -5.61 23.44
N ALA A 286 -2.89 -4.33 23.09
CA ALA A 286 -1.71 -3.47 23.24
C ALA A 286 -1.23 -3.37 24.70
N ARG A 287 -2.17 -3.17 25.64
CA ARG A 287 -1.88 -3.05 27.09
C ARG A 287 -1.41 -4.35 27.71
N ASP A 288 -2.03 -5.48 27.36
CA ASP A 288 -1.65 -6.80 27.90
C ASP A 288 -0.26 -7.22 27.39
N ALA A 289 0.04 -6.91 26.13
CA ALA A 289 1.33 -7.18 25.51
C ALA A 289 2.46 -6.23 25.97
N GLY A 290 2.12 -5.03 26.46
CA GLY A 290 3.10 -3.99 26.77
C GLY A 290 3.85 -3.47 25.53
N THR A 291 3.23 -3.57 24.35
CA THR A 291 3.83 -3.14 23.08
C THR A 291 3.84 -1.62 22.95
N ARG A 292 4.93 -1.09 22.38
CA ARG A 292 5.05 0.31 21.94
C ARG A 292 5.40 0.37 20.46
N GLY A 293 5.00 1.43 19.77
CA GLY A 293 5.22 1.59 18.33
C GLY A 293 4.02 1.11 17.52
N LEU A 294 4.26 0.23 16.53
CA LEU A 294 3.20 -0.30 15.66
C LEU A 294 2.59 -1.59 16.22
N LEU A 295 1.29 -1.72 16.01
CA LEU A 295 0.51 -2.91 16.28
C LEU A 295 -0.40 -3.17 15.08
N THR A 296 -0.31 -4.36 14.50
CA THR A 296 -1.23 -4.83 13.46
C THR A 296 -2.18 -5.85 14.07
N VAL A 297 -3.49 -5.71 13.83
CA VAL A 297 -4.50 -6.70 14.25
C VAL A 297 -5.42 -7.04 13.10
N ARG A 298 -5.64 -8.34 12.87
CA ARG A 298 -6.62 -8.85 11.92
C ARG A 298 -7.82 -9.43 12.66
N TYR A 299 -9.02 -9.07 12.21
CA TYR A 299 -10.27 -9.53 12.75
C TYR A 299 -11.12 -10.26 11.71
N ASP A 300 -11.77 -11.32 12.17
CA ASP A 300 -12.92 -11.92 11.51
C ASP A 300 -14.18 -11.24 12.06
N ALA A 301 -14.93 -10.63 11.15
CA ALA A 301 -16.20 -9.95 11.43
C ALA A 301 -17.40 -10.70 10.81
N THR A 302 -17.24 -11.99 10.53
CA THR A 302 -18.32 -12.83 10.00
C THR A 302 -19.33 -13.17 11.09
N GLY A 303 -20.40 -12.39 11.19
CA GLY A 303 -21.50 -12.60 12.13
C GLY A 303 -21.69 -11.42 13.10
N ASP A 304 -22.20 -11.70 14.29
CA ASP A 304 -22.52 -10.67 15.29
C ASP A 304 -21.33 -10.34 16.21
N ASP A 305 -20.30 -11.20 16.26
CA ASP A 305 -19.16 -11.09 17.17
C ASP A 305 -17.86 -10.79 16.40
N LEU A 306 -16.97 -10.01 17.02
CA LEU A 306 -15.63 -9.70 16.50
C LEU A 306 -14.59 -10.69 17.07
N HIS A 307 -13.89 -11.42 16.20
CA HIS A 307 -12.88 -12.37 16.61
C HIS A 307 -11.48 -11.97 16.12
N VAL A 308 -10.48 -12.02 17.01
CA VAL A 308 -9.07 -11.81 16.61
C VAL A 308 -8.59 -13.04 15.83
N VAL A 309 -8.14 -12.81 14.61
CA VAL A 309 -7.48 -13.81 13.76
C VAL A 309 -5.98 -13.83 14.04
N GLU A 310 -5.35 -12.65 14.08
CA GLU A 310 -3.92 -12.46 14.32
C GLU A 310 -3.70 -11.10 14.99
N ALA A 311 -2.70 -11.01 15.86
CA ALA A 311 -2.19 -9.73 16.37
C ALA A 311 -0.67 -9.77 16.46
N ALA A 312 0.00 -8.75 15.93
CA ALA A 312 1.45 -8.68 15.86
C ALA A 312 1.97 -7.28 16.20
N ALA A 313 2.97 -7.21 17.08
CA ALA A 313 3.66 -5.98 17.50
C ALA A 313 4.63 -5.47 16.42
N ARG A 314 4.17 -5.37 15.17
CA ARG A 314 4.92 -4.94 14.00
C ARG A 314 4.02 -4.18 13.02
N GLY A 315 4.64 -3.44 12.12
CA GLY A 315 3.99 -2.91 10.93
C GLY A 315 3.70 -4.00 9.90
N SER A 316 2.64 -3.77 9.15
CA SER A 316 2.23 -4.56 8.00
C SER A 316 2.69 -3.88 6.69
N GLY A 317 2.53 -4.56 5.56
CA GLY A 317 2.72 -3.95 4.24
C GLY A 317 1.70 -2.83 3.94
N THR A 318 0.65 -2.64 4.76
CA THR A 318 -0.36 -1.60 4.52
C THR A 318 -0.02 -0.25 5.14
N VAL A 319 1.03 -0.17 5.96
CA VAL A 319 1.44 1.06 6.66
C VAL A 319 1.65 2.26 5.72
N PRO A 320 2.35 2.15 4.58
CA PRO A 320 2.48 3.27 3.63
C PRO A 320 1.13 3.66 3.03
N PHE A 321 0.32 2.68 2.62
CA PHE A 321 -1.03 2.92 2.07
C PHE A 321 -1.91 3.71 3.04
N VAL A 322 -1.98 3.28 4.30
CA VAL A 322 -2.75 3.98 5.33
C VAL A 322 -2.18 5.38 5.56
N SER A 323 -0.85 5.50 5.62
CA SER A 323 -0.19 6.80 5.82
C SER A 323 -0.49 7.80 4.70
N LYS A 324 -0.48 7.34 3.44
CA LYS A 324 -0.84 8.16 2.28
C LYS A 324 -2.31 8.53 2.25
N ALA A 325 -3.19 7.58 2.55
CA ALA A 325 -4.63 7.77 2.49
C ALA A 325 -5.15 8.74 3.57
N THR A 326 -4.57 8.65 4.77
CA THR A 326 -4.99 9.44 5.96
C THR A 326 -4.18 10.71 6.12
N GLY A 327 -2.97 10.73 5.55
CA GLY A 327 -1.99 11.77 5.72
C GLY A 327 -1.22 11.75 7.04
N VAL A 328 -1.40 10.70 7.85
CA VAL A 328 -0.66 10.50 9.10
C VAL A 328 0.63 9.70 8.82
N PRO A 329 1.82 10.18 9.21
CA PRO A 329 3.07 9.46 8.96
C PRO A 329 3.27 8.35 10.00
N LEU A 330 2.61 7.19 9.83
CA LEU A 330 2.54 6.15 10.86
C LEU A 330 3.91 5.60 11.26
N ALA A 331 4.80 5.35 10.30
CA ALA A 331 6.15 4.84 10.59
C ALA A 331 7.03 5.85 11.34
N GLU A 332 6.91 7.15 11.00
CA GLU A 332 7.59 8.22 11.74
C GLU A 332 7.03 8.33 13.17
N ALA A 333 5.70 8.33 13.30
CA ALA A 333 5.03 8.37 14.60
C ALA A 333 5.44 7.18 15.48
N ALA A 334 5.48 5.97 14.91
CA ALA A 334 5.95 4.77 15.60
C ALA A 334 7.39 4.94 16.13
N ALA A 335 8.31 5.46 15.32
CA ALA A 335 9.67 5.75 15.74
C ALA A 335 9.72 6.74 16.91
N LEU A 336 8.88 7.79 16.90
CA LEU A 336 8.78 8.74 18.01
C LEU A 336 8.24 8.09 19.30
N LEU A 337 7.28 7.16 19.20
CA LEU A 337 6.77 6.39 20.34
C LEU A 337 7.82 5.44 20.92
N LEU A 338 8.59 4.78 20.05
CA LEU A 338 9.73 3.93 20.40
C LEU A 338 10.87 4.74 21.05
N ALA A 339 11.04 5.99 20.62
CA ALA A 339 11.95 6.96 21.23
C ALA A 339 11.47 7.50 22.59
N GLY A 340 10.26 7.14 23.03
CA GLY A 340 9.73 7.44 24.35
C GLY A 340 8.66 8.51 24.41
N LYS A 341 8.25 9.10 23.28
CA LYS A 341 7.08 10.00 23.25
C LYS A 341 5.79 9.21 23.54
N SER A 342 4.79 9.92 24.04
CA SER A 342 3.41 9.45 24.19
C SER A 342 2.53 9.88 23.02
N ILE A 343 1.41 9.20 22.81
CA ILE A 343 0.40 9.59 21.82
C ILE A 343 -0.11 11.01 22.10
N SER A 344 -0.27 11.37 23.38
CA SER A 344 -0.68 12.72 23.78
C SER A 344 0.31 13.81 23.33
N GLU A 345 1.61 13.56 23.41
CA GLU A 345 2.64 14.48 22.92
C GLU A 345 2.63 14.56 21.39
N LEU A 346 2.48 13.43 20.69
CA LEU A 346 2.38 13.43 19.23
C LEU A 346 1.17 14.22 18.72
N ARG A 347 0.04 14.19 19.44
CA ARG A 347 -1.12 15.04 19.14
C ARG A 347 -0.82 16.52 19.40
N ALA A 348 -0.15 16.84 20.51
CA ALA A 348 0.21 18.21 20.86
C ALA A 348 1.20 18.83 19.86
N GLU A 349 2.10 18.02 19.30
CA GLU A 349 3.06 18.42 18.28
C GLU A 349 2.48 18.44 16.86
N GLY A 350 1.24 17.94 16.68
CA GLY A 350 0.57 17.89 15.37
C GLY A 350 1.04 16.77 14.46
N VAL A 351 1.79 15.79 14.99
CA VAL A 351 2.17 14.56 14.26
C VAL A 351 0.96 13.65 14.08
N LEU A 352 0.13 13.52 15.14
CA LEU A 352 -1.15 12.83 15.09
C LEU A 352 -2.30 13.83 15.16
N PRO A 353 -3.40 13.62 14.41
CA PRO A 353 -4.60 14.42 14.57
C PRO A 353 -5.27 14.13 15.92
N ALA A 354 -6.18 15.02 16.32
CA ALA A 354 -7.01 14.79 17.50
C ALA A 354 -7.99 13.63 17.28
N GLY A 355 -8.28 12.88 18.35
CA GLY A 355 -9.14 11.70 18.33
C GLY A 355 -8.36 10.39 18.23
N ASP A 356 -9.09 9.28 18.08
CA ASP A 356 -8.55 7.91 18.13
C ASP A 356 -8.27 7.31 16.75
N SER A 357 -8.59 8.04 15.67
CA SER A 357 -8.35 7.63 14.29
C SER A 357 -8.37 8.85 13.36
N PRO A 358 -7.63 8.86 12.24
CA PRO A 358 -7.62 10.01 11.34
C PRO A 358 -8.90 10.06 10.49
N PRO A 359 -9.36 11.28 10.12
CA PRO A 359 -10.40 11.40 9.11
C PRO A 359 -9.87 10.94 7.75
N VAL A 360 -10.62 10.09 7.05
CA VAL A 360 -10.31 9.70 5.68
C VAL A 360 -11.13 10.57 4.72
N PRO A 361 -10.51 11.25 3.73
CA PRO A 361 -11.21 12.20 2.86
C PRO A 361 -12.19 11.55 1.85
N GLY A 362 -12.15 10.22 1.73
CA GLY A 362 -12.93 9.41 0.81
C GLY A 362 -12.66 7.92 1.01
N VAL A 363 -12.85 7.12 -0.03
CA VAL A 363 -12.47 5.71 -0.07
C VAL A 363 -11.10 5.59 -0.71
N ALA A 364 -10.15 5.01 0.02
CA ALA A 364 -8.87 4.59 -0.53
C ALA A 364 -8.88 3.08 -0.75
N VAL A 365 -8.41 2.62 -1.89
CA VAL A 365 -8.26 1.18 -2.20
C VAL A 365 -6.80 0.91 -2.48
N ARG A 366 -6.27 -0.14 -1.86
CA ARG A 366 -4.99 -0.76 -2.16
C ARG A 366 -5.26 -2.02 -2.97
N ASP A 367 -4.55 -2.17 -4.07
CA ASP A 367 -4.47 -3.35 -4.93
C ASP A 367 -3.01 -3.43 -5.44
N ALA A 368 -2.77 -3.67 -6.74
CA ALA A 368 -1.46 -3.49 -7.36
C ALA A 368 -0.89 -2.07 -7.15
N GLY A 369 -1.76 -1.05 -7.18
CA GLY A 369 -1.45 0.31 -6.76
C GLY A 369 -2.43 0.84 -5.72
N MET A 370 -2.49 2.16 -5.58
CA MET A 370 -3.42 2.87 -4.72
C MET A 370 -4.36 3.75 -5.55
N GLY A 371 -5.65 3.70 -5.22
CA GLY A 371 -6.66 4.59 -5.79
C GLY A 371 -7.44 5.32 -4.70
N LEU A 372 -7.62 6.63 -4.88
CA LEU A 372 -8.38 7.48 -3.97
C LEU A 372 -9.55 8.15 -4.71
N ASP A 373 -10.75 7.95 -4.19
CA ASP A 373 -11.96 8.59 -4.72
C ASP A 373 -13.03 8.73 -3.62
N ARG A 374 -14.20 9.28 -3.95
CA ARG A 374 -15.39 9.29 -3.06
C ARG A 374 -16.23 8.03 -3.17
N SER A 375 -15.96 7.17 -4.15
CA SER A 375 -16.69 5.92 -4.37
C SER A 375 -15.73 4.74 -4.45
N LEU A 376 -16.12 3.61 -3.85
CA LEU A 376 -15.33 2.38 -3.85
C LEU A 376 -14.98 1.91 -5.27
N GLY A 377 -15.96 1.91 -6.19
CA GLY A 377 -15.74 1.47 -7.57
C GLY A 377 -14.70 2.33 -8.31
N ARG A 378 -14.76 3.66 -8.20
CA ARG A 378 -13.74 4.52 -8.84
C ARG A 378 -12.38 4.39 -8.18
N ALA A 379 -12.34 4.27 -6.85
CA ALA A 379 -11.08 4.05 -6.13
C ALA A 379 -10.42 2.74 -6.57
N LEU A 380 -11.18 1.64 -6.64
CA LEU A 380 -10.68 0.36 -7.15
C LEU A 380 -10.23 0.46 -8.62
N ALA A 381 -11.02 1.08 -9.49
CA ALA A 381 -10.63 1.28 -10.89
C ALA A 381 -9.31 2.05 -11.06
N LYS A 382 -8.99 2.97 -10.14
CA LYS A 382 -7.71 3.68 -10.08
C LYS A 382 -6.59 2.83 -9.47
N ALA A 383 -6.91 1.92 -8.55
CA ALA A 383 -5.94 1.07 -7.87
C ALA A 383 -5.46 -0.11 -8.75
N CYS A 384 -6.31 -0.60 -9.66
CA CYS A 384 -5.99 -1.73 -10.53
C CYS A 384 -4.97 -1.35 -11.62
N GLU A 385 -3.71 -1.75 -11.45
CA GLU A 385 -2.66 -1.62 -12.46
C GLU A 385 -2.95 -2.54 -13.66
N GLY A 386 -2.71 -2.08 -14.89
CA GLY A 386 -3.13 -2.79 -16.11
C GLY A 386 -4.59 -2.58 -16.51
N GLY A 387 -5.42 -2.08 -15.59
CA GLY A 387 -6.82 -1.71 -15.80
C GLY A 387 -7.78 -2.89 -15.78
N LEU A 388 -9.08 -2.57 -15.73
CA LEU A 388 -10.16 -3.55 -15.83
C LEU A 388 -10.76 -3.51 -17.25
N PRO A 389 -11.25 -4.65 -17.77
CA PRO A 389 -11.90 -4.68 -19.07
C PRO A 389 -13.20 -3.85 -19.04
N THR A 390 -13.50 -3.19 -20.14
CA THR A 390 -14.79 -2.48 -20.33
C THR A 390 -15.77 -3.26 -21.21
N GLY A 391 -15.41 -4.48 -21.60
CA GLY A 391 -16.21 -5.44 -22.36
C GLY A 391 -15.42 -6.72 -22.57
N GLY A 392 -16.06 -7.76 -23.09
CA GLY A 392 -15.43 -9.06 -23.33
C GLY A 392 -16.11 -10.22 -22.61
N ARG A 393 -15.33 -11.21 -22.22
CA ARG A 393 -15.78 -12.49 -21.66
C ARG A 393 -15.38 -12.61 -20.20
N VAL A 394 -16.35 -12.95 -19.34
CA VAL A 394 -16.15 -13.07 -17.88
C VAL A 394 -16.47 -14.50 -17.46
N TYR A 395 -15.56 -15.16 -16.77
CA TYR A 395 -15.82 -16.46 -16.16
C TYR A 395 -16.19 -16.29 -14.68
N VAL A 396 -17.25 -16.96 -14.25
CA VAL A 396 -17.77 -16.90 -12.88
C VAL A 396 -17.82 -18.30 -12.26
N SER A 397 -17.10 -18.48 -11.16
CA SER A 397 -17.26 -19.62 -10.25
C SER A 397 -17.41 -19.13 -8.82
N ALA A 398 -18.27 -19.77 -8.03
CA ALA A 398 -18.58 -19.29 -6.69
C ALA A 398 -18.99 -20.41 -5.75
N GLY A 399 -18.57 -20.27 -4.50
CA GLY A 399 -18.99 -21.13 -3.40
C GLY A 399 -20.50 -21.12 -3.18
N CYS A 400 -21.01 -22.14 -2.49
CA CYS A 400 -22.45 -22.26 -2.18
C CYS A 400 -23.01 -21.03 -1.44
N ARG A 401 -22.20 -20.42 -0.56
CA ARG A 401 -22.60 -19.25 0.25
C ARG A 401 -22.81 -18.00 -0.60
N ASP A 402 -21.90 -17.72 -1.53
CA ASP A 402 -21.87 -16.43 -2.24
C ASP A 402 -22.66 -16.44 -3.55
N ARG A 403 -22.95 -17.64 -4.09
CA ARG A 403 -23.62 -17.83 -5.38
C ARG A 403 -24.82 -16.91 -5.54
N ARG A 404 -25.71 -16.87 -4.55
CA ARG A 404 -26.94 -16.07 -4.60
C ARG A 404 -26.67 -14.57 -4.65
N GLU A 405 -25.65 -14.10 -3.94
CA GLU A 405 -25.31 -12.69 -3.81
C GLU A 405 -24.65 -12.16 -5.10
N LEU A 406 -23.89 -13.00 -5.80
CA LEU A 406 -23.31 -12.68 -7.10
C LEU A 406 -24.34 -12.52 -8.24
N LEU A 407 -25.60 -12.88 -8.03
CA LEU A 407 -26.62 -12.80 -9.09
C LEU A 407 -26.76 -11.37 -9.65
N PHE A 408 -26.77 -10.36 -8.80
CA PHE A 408 -26.93 -8.97 -9.23
C PHE A 408 -25.66 -8.42 -9.91
N PRO A 409 -24.45 -8.58 -9.34
CA PRO A 409 -23.20 -8.22 -10.02
C PRO A 409 -23.07 -8.85 -11.41
N VAL A 410 -23.34 -10.14 -11.55
CA VAL A 410 -23.21 -10.85 -12.84
C VAL A 410 -24.26 -10.40 -13.84
N LYS A 411 -25.51 -10.21 -13.41
CA LYS A 411 -26.54 -9.64 -14.26
C LYS A 411 -26.15 -8.25 -14.77
N ARG A 412 -25.54 -7.43 -13.91
CA ARG A 412 -25.08 -6.09 -14.28
C ARG A 412 -23.99 -6.15 -15.34
N LEU A 413 -23.03 -7.07 -15.23
CA LEU A 413 -22.02 -7.29 -16.29
C LEU A 413 -22.66 -7.67 -17.63
N GLY A 414 -23.67 -8.54 -17.63
CA GLY A 414 -24.43 -8.87 -18.84
C GLY A 414 -25.13 -7.64 -19.46
N GLU A 415 -25.70 -6.76 -18.64
CA GLU A 415 -26.29 -5.49 -19.10
C GLU A 415 -25.25 -4.51 -19.66
N LEU A 416 -24.01 -4.57 -19.16
CA LEU A 416 -22.87 -3.80 -19.68
C LEU A 416 -22.27 -4.41 -20.97
N GLY A 417 -22.78 -5.57 -21.41
CA GLY A 417 -22.42 -6.19 -22.68
C GLY A 417 -21.36 -7.28 -22.61
N PHE A 418 -21.00 -7.75 -21.41
CA PHE A 418 -20.11 -8.90 -21.25
C PHE A 418 -20.83 -10.21 -21.60
N GLU A 419 -20.10 -11.14 -22.21
CA GLU A 419 -20.52 -12.53 -22.31
C GLU A 419 -20.15 -13.26 -21.00
N ILE A 420 -21.14 -13.84 -20.34
CA ILE A 420 -20.95 -14.54 -19.07
C ILE A 420 -20.69 -16.01 -19.33
N LEU A 421 -19.56 -16.52 -18.85
CA LEU A 421 -19.21 -17.93 -18.78
C LEU A 421 -19.34 -18.36 -17.32
N ALA A 422 -19.90 -19.54 -17.07
CA ALA A 422 -20.13 -19.98 -15.70
C ALA A 422 -19.84 -21.47 -15.52
N GLY A 423 -19.19 -21.79 -14.39
CA GLY A 423 -19.07 -23.16 -13.90
C GLY A 423 -20.44 -23.79 -13.66
N ALA A 424 -20.54 -25.12 -13.71
CA ALA A 424 -21.80 -25.86 -13.68
C ALA A 424 -22.78 -25.41 -12.58
N ASP A 425 -22.24 -25.19 -11.38
CA ASP A 425 -23.00 -24.81 -10.18
C ASP A 425 -23.54 -23.37 -10.21
N CYS A 426 -22.80 -22.46 -10.84
CA CYS A 426 -23.22 -21.07 -11.06
C CYS A 426 -24.19 -20.98 -12.23
N ALA A 427 -23.90 -21.68 -13.33
CA ALA A 427 -24.75 -21.71 -14.52
C ALA A 427 -26.16 -22.22 -14.19
N ALA A 428 -26.27 -23.30 -13.41
CA ALA A 428 -27.56 -23.80 -12.95
C ALA A 428 -28.36 -22.78 -12.11
N MET A 429 -27.68 -21.87 -11.40
CA MET A 429 -28.33 -20.79 -10.66
C MET A 429 -28.75 -19.65 -11.60
N PHE A 430 -27.86 -19.22 -12.49
CA PHE A 430 -28.14 -18.17 -13.47
C PHE A 430 -29.32 -18.52 -14.38
N ASP A 431 -29.40 -19.78 -14.83
CA ASP A 431 -30.56 -20.30 -15.59
C ASP A 431 -31.88 -20.11 -14.85
N ARG A 432 -31.92 -20.46 -13.55
CA ARG A 432 -33.14 -20.33 -12.72
C ARG A 432 -33.60 -18.88 -12.58
N HIS A 433 -32.69 -17.93 -12.72
CA HIS A 433 -32.95 -16.50 -12.59
C HIS A 433 -32.92 -15.76 -13.93
N ALA A 434 -32.90 -16.48 -15.05
CA ALA A 434 -32.87 -15.94 -16.40
C ALA A 434 -31.71 -14.96 -16.65
N VAL A 435 -30.54 -15.25 -16.08
CA VAL A 435 -29.27 -14.57 -16.41
C VAL A 435 -28.59 -15.39 -17.51
N PRO A 436 -28.47 -14.88 -18.75
CA PRO A 436 -27.85 -15.63 -19.84
C PRO A 436 -26.37 -15.92 -19.55
N CYS A 437 -25.96 -17.18 -19.65
CA CYS A 437 -24.55 -17.57 -19.55
C CYS A 437 -24.23 -18.77 -20.46
N VAL A 438 -22.96 -18.88 -20.83
CA VAL A 438 -22.37 -20.06 -21.48
C VAL A 438 -21.83 -20.99 -20.40
N HIS A 439 -22.22 -22.25 -20.47
CA HIS A 439 -21.78 -23.25 -19.50
C HIS A 439 -20.39 -23.72 -19.91
N VAL A 440 -19.41 -23.50 -19.03
CA VAL A 440 -18.03 -23.93 -19.23
C VAL A 440 -17.61 -24.69 -17.98
N ALA A 441 -17.11 -25.90 -18.15
CA ALA A 441 -16.61 -26.68 -17.03
C ALA A 441 -15.28 -26.07 -16.52
N GLU A 442 -15.00 -26.18 -15.23
CA GLU A 442 -13.75 -25.64 -14.66
C GLU A 442 -12.52 -26.26 -15.34
N GLU A 443 -12.59 -27.54 -15.71
CA GLU A 443 -11.50 -28.25 -16.39
C GLU A 443 -11.21 -27.70 -17.80
N ASP A 444 -12.17 -27.02 -18.43
CA ASP A 444 -12.03 -26.42 -19.75
C ASP A 444 -11.51 -24.97 -19.69
N LEU A 445 -11.47 -24.35 -18.49
CA LEU A 445 -11.08 -22.95 -18.31
C LEU A 445 -9.65 -22.68 -18.80
N ALA A 446 -8.72 -23.60 -18.55
CA ALA A 446 -7.35 -23.49 -19.03
C ALA A 446 -7.26 -23.34 -20.55
N GLY A 447 -8.18 -23.98 -21.31
CA GLY A 447 -8.28 -23.82 -22.75
C GLY A 447 -8.79 -22.44 -23.17
N GLU A 448 -9.80 -21.91 -22.49
CA GLU A 448 -10.34 -20.56 -22.74
C GLU A 448 -9.30 -19.46 -22.45
N ILE A 449 -8.50 -19.64 -21.39
CA ILE A 449 -7.37 -18.75 -21.05
C ILE A 449 -6.29 -18.84 -22.11
N ALA A 450 -5.86 -20.05 -22.49
CA ALA A 450 -4.80 -20.25 -23.49
C ALA A 450 -5.17 -19.70 -24.87
N ASP A 451 -6.45 -19.74 -25.23
CA ASP A 451 -6.97 -19.16 -26.46
C ASP A 451 -7.09 -17.62 -26.42
N GLY A 452 -6.80 -16.99 -25.27
CA GLY A 452 -6.88 -15.55 -25.07
C GLY A 452 -8.31 -15.02 -25.14
N LYS A 453 -9.29 -15.83 -24.75
CA LYS A 453 -10.73 -15.51 -24.87
C LYS A 453 -11.37 -15.13 -23.54
N LEU A 454 -10.59 -14.89 -22.50
CA LEU A 454 -11.09 -14.53 -21.17
C LEU A 454 -10.49 -13.18 -20.76
N ASP A 455 -11.35 -12.25 -20.37
CA ASP A 455 -10.96 -10.88 -20.03
C ASP A 455 -11.07 -10.59 -18.52
N LEU A 456 -11.88 -11.36 -17.79
CA LEU A 456 -12.07 -11.23 -16.33
C LEU A 456 -12.42 -12.59 -15.72
N LEU A 457 -11.83 -12.89 -14.56
CA LEU A 457 -12.23 -14.00 -13.69
C LEU A 457 -12.91 -13.46 -12.43
N ILE A 458 -14.07 -14.01 -12.08
CA ILE A 458 -14.70 -13.81 -10.77
C ILE A 458 -14.78 -15.16 -10.07
N ALA A 459 -14.10 -15.28 -8.93
CA ALA A 459 -14.02 -16.53 -8.18
C ALA A 459 -14.25 -16.31 -6.67
N THR A 460 -15.04 -17.16 -6.03
CA THR A 460 -15.23 -17.10 -4.56
C THR A 460 -15.13 -18.48 -3.90
N GLY A 461 -14.71 -18.50 -2.63
CA GLY A 461 -14.58 -19.71 -1.81
C GLY A 461 -13.27 -20.47 -2.03
N SER A 462 -13.19 -21.68 -1.48
CA SER A 462 -11.94 -22.45 -1.25
C SER A 462 -11.17 -22.91 -2.50
N GLY A 463 -11.64 -22.59 -3.71
CA GLY A 463 -10.95 -22.88 -4.98
C GLY A 463 -10.54 -21.63 -5.75
N ALA A 464 -10.85 -20.43 -5.24
CA ALA A 464 -10.64 -19.17 -5.96
C ALA A 464 -9.16 -18.94 -6.29
N ASP A 465 -8.25 -19.19 -5.36
CA ASP A 465 -6.81 -19.00 -5.56
C ASP A 465 -6.25 -19.94 -6.64
N GLY A 466 -6.76 -21.18 -6.70
CA GLY A 466 -6.37 -22.14 -7.73
C GLY A 466 -6.76 -21.65 -9.13
N LEU A 467 -7.98 -21.16 -9.28
CA LEU A 467 -8.46 -20.57 -10.54
C LEU A 467 -7.69 -19.29 -10.90
N ALA A 468 -7.38 -18.45 -9.90
CA ALA A 468 -6.59 -17.24 -10.10
C ALA A 468 -5.18 -17.54 -10.61
N ALA A 469 -4.54 -18.58 -10.07
CA ALA A 469 -3.23 -19.03 -10.53
C ALA A 469 -3.28 -19.50 -12.00
N GLU A 470 -4.35 -20.18 -12.41
CA GLU A 470 -4.55 -20.57 -13.82
C GLU A 470 -4.75 -19.36 -14.73
N ALA A 471 -5.45 -18.32 -14.27
CA ALA A 471 -5.76 -17.09 -15.00
C ALA A 471 -4.66 -16.03 -14.91
N THR A 472 -3.39 -16.43 -14.80
CA THR A 472 -2.25 -15.50 -14.69
C THR A 472 -2.25 -14.47 -15.84
N GLY A 473 -2.22 -13.19 -15.49
CA GLY A 473 -2.25 -12.07 -16.44
C GLY A 473 -3.65 -11.60 -16.84
N ILE A 474 -4.71 -12.24 -16.33
CA ILE A 474 -6.10 -11.78 -16.45
C ILE A 474 -6.50 -11.17 -15.11
N PRO A 475 -7.21 -10.01 -15.10
CA PRO A 475 -7.78 -9.47 -13.87
C PRO A 475 -8.68 -10.49 -13.16
N CYS A 476 -8.51 -10.61 -11.84
CA CYS A 476 -9.23 -11.58 -11.01
C CYS A 476 -9.93 -10.88 -9.83
N ALA A 477 -11.23 -11.05 -9.70
CA ALA A 477 -11.98 -10.65 -8.51
C ALA A 477 -12.16 -11.86 -7.59
N LEU A 478 -11.42 -11.88 -6.48
CA LEU A 478 -11.38 -12.97 -5.52
C LEU A 478 -12.18 -12.61 -4.27
N GLY A 479 -13.34 -13.24 -4.11
CA GLY A 479 -14.28 -12.96 -3.03
C GLY A 479 -15.48 -12.10 -3.47
N LEU A 480 -16.55 -12.16 -2.67
CA LEU A 480 -17.82 -11.52 -2.98
C LEU A 480 -17.69 -9.99 -3.01
N ARG A 481 -17.08 -9.39 -1.98
CA ARG A 481 -16.89 -7.94 -1.89
C ARG A 481 -16.02 -7.39 -3.01
N HIS A 482 -14.93 -8.11 -3.33
CA HIS A 482 -14.11 -7.77 -4.48
C HIS A 482 -14.94 -7.81 -5.78
N ALA A 483 -15.73 -8.86 -6.02
CA ALA A 483 -16.57 -8.95 -7.21
C ALA A 483 -17.57 -7.78 -7.33
N GLU A 484 -18.25 -7.42 -6.24
CA GLU A 484 -19.16 -6.26 -6.20
C GLU A 484 -18.42 -4.95 -6.54
N ALA A 485 -17.27 -4.72 -5.91
CA ALA A 485 -16.45 -3.54 -6.15
C ALA A 485 -15.94 -3.48 -7.59
N THR A 486 -15.50 -4.61 -8.16
CA THR A 486 -15.00 -4.73 -9.54
C THR A 486 -16.08 -4.39 -10.56
N VAL A 487 -17.32 -4.83 -10.37
CA VAL A 487 -18.43 -4.45 -11.26
C VAL A 487 -18.70 -2.94 -11.21
N HIS A 488 -18.68 -2.34 -10.03
CA HIS A 488 -18.79 -0.88 -9.90
C HIS A 488 -17.62 -0.13 -10.55
N ALA A 489 -16.41 -0.68 -10.45
CA ALA A 489 -15.20 -0.14 -11.08
C ALA A 489 -15.30 -0.16 -12.61
N ILE A 490 -15.72 -1.29 -13.19
CA ILE A 490 -15.96 -1.43 -14.64
C ILE A 490 -17.04 -0.45 -15.12
N GLU A 491 -18.13 -0.29 -14.37
CA GLU A 491 -19.18 0.67 -14.71
C GLU A 491 -18.68 2.12 -14.70
N ALA A 492 -17.80 2.47 -13.76
CA ALA A 492 -17.15 3.79 -13.72
C ALA A 492 -16.23 4.01 -14.93
N LEU A 493 -15.43 3.00 -15.31
CA LEU A 493 -14.57 3.01 -16.51
C LEU A 493 -15.37 3.22 -17.80
N ILE A 494 -16.47 2.50 -17.98
CA ILE A 494 -17.34 2.64 -19.16
C ILE A 494 -17.93 4.06 -19.25
N ARG A 495 -18.21 4.71 -18.12
CA ARG A 495 -18.77 6.06 -18.07
C ARG A 495 -17.74 7.18 -18.20
N ASP A 496 -16.44 6.85 -18.10
CA ASP A 496 -15.32 7.79 -18.03
C ASP A 496 -15.49 8.89 -16.95
N ASP A 497 -16.04 8.51 -15.79
CA ASP A 497 -16.39 9.44 -14.71
C ASP A 497 -15.32 9.44 -13.61
N PHE A 498 -14.15 10.03 -13.90
CA PHE A 498 -13.00 10.07 -12.99
C PHE A 498 -12.50 11.49 -12.74
N PRO A 499 -12.74 12.07 -11.55
CA PRO A 499 -12.03 13.26 -11.11
C PRO A 499 -10.59 12.91 -10.73
N VAL A 500 -9.66 13.83 -11.00
CA VAL A 500 -8.30 13.77 -10.45
C VAL A 500 -8.35 14.26 -9.01
N PHE A 501 -7.87 13.44 -8.08
CA PHE A 501 -7.78 13.79 -6.67
C PHE A 501 -6.39 14.37 -6.37
N GLN A 502 -6.36 15.64 -5.98
CA GLN A 502 -5.14 16.28 -5.48
C GLN A 502 -5.16 16.21 -3.95
N ARG A 503 -4.07 15.72 -3.36
CA ARG A 503 -3.92 15.74 -1.91
C ARG A 503 -3.83 17.21 -1.43
N PRO A 504 -4.58 17.61 -0.38
CA PRO A 504 -4.55 18.96 0.16
C PRO A 504 -3.17 19.41 0.63
#